data_AF-A0A6P0PML2-F1
#
_entry.id   AF-A0A6P0PML2-F1
#
_cell.length_a   1.000
_cell.length_b   1.000
_cell.length_c   1.000
_cell.angle_alpha   90.00
_cell.angle_beta   90.00
_cell.angle_gamma   90.00
#
_symmetry.space_group_name_H-M   'P 1'
#
loop_
_entity.id
_entity.type
_entity.pdbx_description
1 polymer ?
#
loop_
_entity_poly.entity_id
_entity_poly.type
_entity_poly.pdbx_seq_one_letter_code
_entity_poly.pdbx_strand_id
1 'polypeptide(L)'
;MKFKKIIQVFPQVLKTHSEKFELEDLQDLDQVLAALDTQTEGELVNLLKNWFQNHTKVTETIRKFAQTTQELKKSPEPPPNSEASILQNLFELRQTNQEIIKAKTNQDKSKQSKQG
;
A
#
# COMPACT_ATOMS: atom_id res chain seq x y z
N MET A 1 8.14 10.89 -9.77
CA MET A 1 7.08 11.05 -8.73
C MET A 1 7.76 10.95 -7.37
N LYS A 2 7.48 11.85 -6.41
CA LYS A 2 8.12 11.78 -5.09
C LYS A 2 7.59 10.56 -4.33
N PHE A 3 8.47 9.75 -3.75
CA PHE A 3 8.14 8.55 -2.96
C PHE A 3 7.08 8.81 -1.88
N LYS A 4 7.17 9.95 -1.20
CA LYS A 4 6.16 10.40 -0.22
C LYS A 4 4.73 10.44 -0.79
N LYS A 5 4.60 10.87 -2.05
CA LYS A 5 3.30 10.92 -2.73
C LYS A 5 2.79 9.52 -3.06
N ILE A 6 3.68 8.58 -3.36
CA ILE A 6 3.32 7.17 -3.57
C ILE A 6 2.76 6.58 -2.28
N ILE A 7 3.48 6.72 -1.15
CA ILE A 7 3.01 6.25 0.17
C ILE A 7 1.65 6.83 0.51
N GLN A 8 1.45 8.13 0.31
CA GLN A 8 0.19 8.80 0.65
C GLN A 8 -0.99 8.27 -0.16
N VAL A 9 -0.80 7.96 -1.44
CA VAL A 9 -1.89 7.48 -2.30
C VAL A 9 -2.09 5.98 -2.18
N PHE A 10 -1.08 5.24 -1.75
CA PHE A 10 -1.08 3.78 -1.81
C PHE A 10 -2.25 3.15 -1.04
N PRO A 11 -2.61 3.56 0.19
CA PRO A 11 -3.79 3.05 0.87
C PRO A 11 -5.07 3.23 0.03
N GLN A 12 -5.22 4.37 -0.64
CA GLN A 12 -6.38 4.62 -1.50
C GLN A 12 -6.39 3.73 -2.74
N VAL A 13 -5.22 3.50 -3.35
CA VAL A 13 -5.11 2.60 -4.51
C VAL A 13 -5.43 1.17 -4.09
N LEU A 14 -4.98 0.71 -2.92
CA LEU A 14 -5.36 -0.60 -2.40
C LEU A 14 -6.87 -0.70 -2.16
N LYS A 15 -7.51 0.33 -1.59
CA LYS A 15 -8.97 0.33 -1.37
C LYS A 15 -9.76 0.27 -2.68
N THR A 16 -9.33 1.04 -3.69
CA THR A 16 -10.07 1.22 -4.95
C THR A 16 -9.72 0.20 -6.03
N HIS A 17 -8.51 -0.33 -6.02
CA HIS A 17 -7.97 -1.23 -7.05
C HIS A 17 -7.26 -2.44 -6.45
N SER A 18 -7.68 -2.92 -5.27
CA SER A 18 -7.16 -4.15 -4.64
C SER A 18 -7.10 -5.35 -5.59
N GLU A 19 -8.00 -5.42 -6.57
CA GLU A 19 -8.02 -6.45 -7.62
C GLU A 19 -6.76 -6.48 -8.48
N LYS A 20 -6.06 -5.34 -8.64
CA LYS A 20 -4.84 -5.22 -9.47
C LYS A 20 -3.57 -5.67 -8.75
N PHE A 21 -3.68 -6.01 -7.47
CA PHE A 21 -2.56 -6.46 -6.65
C PHE A 21 -2.68 -7.96 -6.37
N GLU A 22 -1.59 -8.69 -6.58
CA GLU A 22 -1.54 -10.12 -6.31
C GLU A 22 -1.50 -10.35 -4.80
N LEU A 23 -2.03 -11.48 -4.33
CA LEU A 23 -2.04 -11.77 -2.89
C LEU A 23 -0.62 -11.84 -2.32
N GLU A 24 0.30 -12.41 -3.09
CA GLU A 24 1.72 -12.53 -2.74
C GLU A 24 2.38 -11.16 -2.56
N ASP A 25 2.12 -10.20 -3.47
CA ASP A 25 2.61 -8.82 -3.34
C ASP A 25 2.09 -8.17 -2.05
N LEU A 26 0.82 -8.38 -1.72
CA LEU A 26 0.20 -7.84 -0.51
C LEU A 26 0.79 -8.46 0.74
N GLN A 27 1.05 -9.77 0.75
CA GLN A 27 1.69 -10.45 1.88
C GLN A 27 3.13 -9.98 2.09
N ASP A 28 3.90 -9.84 1.00
CA ASP A 28 5.26 -9.32 1.04
C ASP A 28 5.29 -7.87 1.55
N LEU A 29 4.33 -7.04 1.10
CA LEU A 29 4.15 -5.69 1.63
C LEU A 29 3.83 -5.68 3.13
N ASP A 30 2.98 -6.60 3.62
CA ASP A 30 2.67 -6.69 5.06
C ASP A 30 3.92 -7.05 5.88
N GLN A 31 4.81 -7.91 5.36
CA GLN A 31 6.07 -8.22 6.02
C GLN A 31 7.00 -7.00 6.11
N VAL A 32 7.09 -6.22 5.03
CA VAL A 32 7.86 -4.96 5.03
C VAL A 32 7.25 -3.96 6.03
N LEU A 33 5.93 -3.85 6.07
CA LEU A 33 5.23 -2.94 6.99
C LEU A 33 5.19 -3.45 8.44
N ALA A 34 5.39 -4.74 8.70
CA ALA A 34 5.50 -5.27 10.06
C ALA A 34 6.74 -4.72 10.79
N ALA A 35 7.75 -4.27 10.04
CA ALA A 35 8.89 -3.55 10.59
C ALA A 35 8.57 -2.13 11.09
N LEU A 36 7.36 -1.60 10.87
CA LEU A 36 6.94 -0.29 11.39
C LEU A 36 7.02 -0.19 12.92
N ASP A 37 6.80 -1.30 13.62
CA ASP A 37 6.83 -1.35 15.08
C ASP A 37 8.27 -1.41 15.64
N THR A 38 9.27 -1.71 14.81
CA THR A 38 10.65 -2.00 15.25
C THR A 38 11.73 -1.13 14.62
N GLN A 39 11.50 -0.56 13.43
CA GLN A 39 12.48 0.22 12.68
C GLN A 39 12.15 1.71 12.64
N THR A 40 13.18 2.53 12.37
CA THR A 40 13.04 3.98 12.20
C THR A 40 12.47 4.32 10.81
N GLU A 41 11.94 5.54 10.65
CA GLU A 41 11.37 5.99 9.37
C GLU A 41 12.35 5.79 8.21
N GLY A 42 13.62 6.18 8.38
CA GLY A 42 14.62 6.13 7.31
C GLY A 42 14.86 4.71 6.78
N GLU A 43 15.00 3.74 7.68
CA GLU A 43 15.20 2.33 7.31
C GLU A 43 13.95 1.78 6.63
N LEU A 44 12.78 2.06 7.18
CA LEU A 44 11.53 1.60 6.65
C LEU A 44 11.22 2.19 5.27
N VAL A 45 11.51 3.49 5.08
CA VAL A 45 11.44 4.17 3.79
C VAL A 45 12.37 3.50 2.77
N ASN A 46 13.56 3.08 3.18
CA ASN A 46 14.47 2.32 2.31
C ASN A 46 13.94 0.93 1.97
N LEU A 47 13.40 0.19 2.95
CA LEU A 47 12.78 -1.11 2.70
C LEU A 47 11.59 -1.02 1.74
N LEU A 48 10.69 -0.06 1.96
CA LEU A 48 9.58 0.22 1.05
C LEU A 48 10.07 0.63 -0.34
N LYS A 49 11.09 1.48 -0.44
CA LYS A 49 11.69 1.83 -1.76
C LYS A 49 12.20 0.59 -2.47
N ASN A 50 12.93 -0.28 -1.77
CA ASN A 50 13.46 -1.51 -2.34
C ASN A 50 12.33 -2.44 -2.79
N TRP A 51 11.29 -2.56 -1.97
CA TRP A 51 10.08 -3.30 -2.30
C TRP A 51 9.42 -2.77 -3.58
N PHE A 52 9.18 -1.46 -3.70
CA PHE A 52 8.64 -0.87 -4.93
C PHE A 52 9.52 -1.06 -6.16
N GLN A 53 10.84 -1.15 -5.99
CA GLN A 53 11.77 -1.43 -7.09
C GLN A 53 11.67 -2.87 -7.57
N ASN A 54 11.47 -3.83 -6.67
CA ASN A 54 11.22 -5.22 -7.03
C ASN A 54 9.81 -5.42 -7.61
N HIS A 55 8.83 -4.68 -7.10
CA HIS A 55 7.42 -4.79 -7.45
C HIS A 55 6.99 -3.74 -8.49
N THR A 56 7.66 -3.74 -9.65
CA THR A 56 7.51 -2.71 -10.69
C THR A 56 6.06 -2.57 -11.18
N LYS A 57 5.31 -3.67 -11.28
CA LYS A 57 3.89 -3.68 -11.70
C LYS A 57 3.00 -2.92 -10.71
N VAL A 58 3.21 -3.15 -9.42
CA VAL A 58 2.51 -2.46 -8.33
C VAL A 58 2.83 -0.97 -8.41
N THR A 59 4.12 -0.63 -8.50
CA THR A 59 4.60 0.75 -8.60
C THR A 59 4.01 1.47 -9.81
N GLU A 60 3.94 0.81 -10.97
CA GLU A 60 3.31 1.37 -12.17
C GLU A 60 1.81 1.61 -11.98
N THR A 61 1.11 0.69 -11.34
CA THR A 61 -0.33 0.81 -11.09
C THR A 61 -0.63 2.01 -10.20
N ILE A 62 0.12 2.15 -9.10
CA ILE A 62 0.01 3.30 -8.20
C ILE A 62 0.37 4.59 -8.92
N ARG A 63 1.44 4.57 -9.73
CA ARG A 63 1.88 5.72 -10.51
C ARG A 63 0.84 6.15 -11.54
N LYS A 64 0.19 5.20 -12.22
CA LYS A 64 -0.90 5.48 -13.16
C LYS A 64 -2.07 6.10 -12.41
N PHE A 65 -2.50 5.49 -11.31
CA PHE A 65 -3.57 6.04 -10.47
C PHE A 65 -3.26 7.47 -10.06
N ALA A 66 -2.10 7.73 -9.44
CA ALA A 66 -1.75 9.05 -8.95
C ALA A 66 -1.59 10.12 -10.04
N GLN A 67 -1.33 9.71 -11.29
CA GLN A 67 -1.34 10.61 -12.45
C GLN A 67 -2.75 10.87 -12.96
N THR A 68 -3.62 9.85 -12.94
CA THR A 68 -5.01 9.93 -13.43
C THR A 68 -5.93 10.65 -12.45
N THR A 69 -5.80 10.41 -11.15
CA THR A 69 -6.55 11.16 -10.13
C THR A 69 -5.97 12.55 -9.97
N GLN A 70 -6.42 13.47 -10.84
CA GLN A 70 -6.28 14.92 -10.60
C GLN A 70 -6.94 15.36 -9.28
N GLU A 71 -7.83 14.54 -8.71
CA GLU A 71 -8.47 14.77 -7.40
C GLU A 71 -7.50 14.79 -6.22
N LEU A 72 -6.32 14.17 -6.33
CA LEU A 72 -5.25 14.30 -5.33
C LEU A 72 -4.62 15.70 -5.29
N LYS A 73 -4.88 16.56 -6.29
CA LYS A 73 -4.52 17.98 -6.23
C LYS A 73 -5.49 18.81 -5.37
N LYS A 74 -6.68 18.26 -5.05
CA LYS A 74 -7.69 18.92 -4.20
C LYS A 74 -7.68 18.44 -2.75
N SER A 75 -7.14 17.24 -2.49
CA SER A 75 -6.88 16.80 -1.13
C SER A 75 -5.78 17.69 -0.54
N PRO A 76 -5.97 18.31 0.64
CA PRO A 76 -4.96 19.17 1.23
C PRO A 76 -3.65 18.39 1.27
N GLU A 77 -2.58 18.97 0.71
CA GLU A 77 -1.24 18.42 0.91
C GLU A 77 -1.04 18.35 2.42
N PRO A 78 -0.92 17.14 3.02
CA PRO A 78 -0.63 17.05 4.43
C PRO A 78 0.67 17.81 4.67
N PRO A 79 0.80 18.48 5.84
CA PRO A 79 1.93 19.36 6.11
C PRO A 79 3.24 18.65 5.73
N PRO A 80 4.09 19.32 4.94
CA PRO A 80 5.27 18.68 4.41
C PRO A 80 6.18 18.37 5.59
N ASN A 81 6.53 17.09 5.73
CA ASN A 81 7.73 16.62 6.42
C ASN A 81 7.67 16.36 7.93
N SER A 82 6.52 16.09 8.53
CA SER A 82 6.52 15.46 9.87
C SER A 82 6.66 13.95 9.72
N GLU A 83 7.69 13.35 10.33
CA GLU A 83 7.88 11.88 10.42
C GLU A 83 6.59 11.17 10.87
N ALA A 84 5.87 11.79 11.81
CA ALA A 84 4.57 11.33 12.27
C ALA A 84 3.54 11.13 11.13
N SER A 85 3.51 12.01 10.13
CA SER A 85 2.59 11.92 8.99
C SER A 85 2.96 10.77 8.05
N ILE A 86 4.25 10.48 7.88
CA ILE A 86 4.71 9.36 7.04
C ILE A 86 4.37 8.04 7.74
N LEU A 87 4.70 7.91 9.02
CA LEU A 87 4.36 6.74 9.81
C LEU A 87 2.85 6.51 9.86
N GLN A 88 2.04 7.55 10.06
CA GLN A 88 0.58 7.42 10.05
C GLN A 88 0.06 6.87 8.71
N ASN A 89 0.54 7.38 7.57
CA ASN A 89 0.16 6.85 6.25
C ASN A 89 0.56 5.38 6.08
N LEU A 90 1.69 4.97 6.66
CA LEU A 90 2.18 3.60 6.57
C LEU A 90 1.43 2.64 7.51
N PHE A 91 1.03 3.10 8.70
CA PHE A 91 0.11 2.37 9.55
C PHE A 91 -1.25 2.18 8.85
N GLU A 92 -1.80 3.23 8.24
CA GLU A 92 -3.04 3.13 7.48
C GLU A 92 -2.88 2.17 6.28
N LEU A 93 -1.74 2.23 5.58
CA LEU A 93 -1.40 1.32 4.50
C LEU A 93 -1.41 -0.14 4.98
N ARG A 94 -0.76 -0.42 6.10
CA ARG A 94 -0.68 -1.76 6.68
C ARG A 94 -2.07 -2.28 7.06
N GLN A 95 -2.87 -1.47 7.75
CA GLN A 95 -4.23 -1.85 8.13
C GLN A 95 -5.07 -2.18 6.89
N THR A 96 -5.05 -1.29 5.90
CA THR A 96 -5.76 -1.50 4.63
C THR A 96 -5.29 -2.78 3.94
N ASN A 97 -3.97 -2.99 3.87
CA ASN A 97 -3.38 -4.16 3.23
C ASN A 97 -3.84 -5.46 3.91
N GLN A 98 -3.84 -5.51 5.24
CA GLN A 98 -4.32 -6.67 6.00
C GLN A 98 -5.80 -6.95 5.79
N GLU A 99 -6.63 -5.90 5.70
CA GLU A 99 -8.05 -6.07 5.37
C GLU A 99 -8.26 -6.67 3.98
N ILE A 100 -7.51 -6.18 2.97
CA ILE A 100 -7.56 -6.73 1.61
C ILE A 100 -7.07 -8.18 1.56
N ILE A 101 -5.97 -8.50 2.25
CA ILE A 101 -5.45 -9.88 2.34
C ILE A 101 -6.53 -10.79 2.93
N LYS A 102 -7.13 -10.42 4.07
CA LYS A 102 -8.21 -11.19 4.71
C LYS A 102 -9.41 -11.36 3.77
N ALA A 103 -9.81 -10.29 3.09
CA ALA A 103 -10.92 -10.33 2.14
C ALA A 103 -10.63 -11.30 0.97
N LYS A 104 -9.42 -11.25 0.39
CA LYS A 104 -8.99 -12.15 -0.69
C LYS A 104 -8.89 -13.60 -0.23
N THR A 105 -8.30 -13.87 0.93
CA THR A 105 -8.21 -15.23 1.50
C THR A 105 -9.60 -15.82 1.81
N ASN A 106 -10.53 -15.01 2.31
CA ASN A 106 -11.89 -15.47 2.59
C ASN A 106 -12.73 -15.69 1.32
N GLN A 107 -12.54 -14.88 0.28
CA GLN A 107 -13.16 -15.11 -1.02
C GLN A 107 -12.70 -16.41 -1.68
N ASP A 108 -11.41 -16.74 -1.54
CA ASP A 108 -10.84 -17.99 -2.06
C ASP A 108 -11.46 -19.22 -1.39
N LYS A 109 -11.53 -19.22 -0.05
CA LYS A 109 -12.20 -20.28 0.74
C LYS A 109 -13.69 -20.44 0.43
N SER A 110 -14.38 -19.34 0.12
CA SER A 110 -15.81 -19.35 -0.22
C SER A 110 -16.08 -19.94 -1.61
N LYS A 111 -15.14 -19.83 -2.54
CA LYS A 111 -15.23 -20.50 -3.86
C LYS A 111 -15.00 -22.00 -3.74
N GLN A 112 -14.07 -22.43 -2.88
CA GLN A 112 -13.80 -23.86 -2.65
C GLN A 112 -14.96 -24.60 -1.95
N SER A 113 -15.79 -23.89 -1.17
CA SER A 113 -16.94 -24.48 -0.45
C SER A 113 -18.21 -24.67 -1.29
N LYS A 114 -18.25 -24.22 -2.55
CA LYS A 114 -19.42 -24.37 -3.45
C LYS A 114 -19.29 -25.50 -4.48
N GLN A 115 -18.24 -26.31 -4.42
CA GLN A 115 -18.06 -27.52 -5.24
C GLN A 115 -18.12 -28.82 -4.41
N GLY A 116 -18.69 -28.78 -3.21
CA GLY A 116 -18.97 -29.96 -2.39
C GLY A 116 -20.42 -30.40 -2.50
#